data_AF-T1CIT5-F1
#
_entry.id   AF-T1CIT5-F1
#
_cell.length_a   1.000
_cell.length_b   1.000
_cell.length_c   1.000
_cell.angle_alpha   90.00
_cell.angle_beta   90.00
_cell.angle_gamma   90.00
#
_symmetry.space_group_name_H-M   'P 1'
#
loop_
_entity.id
_entity.type
_entity.pdbx_description
1 polymer ?
#
loop_
_entity_poly.entity_id
_entity_poly.type
_entity_poly.pdbx_seq_one_letter_code
_entity_poly.pdbx_strand_id
1 'polypeptide(L)' 'MVYLIDASVYVFRAYHSQLPDMLDIEQRPVHAVFGFARFLGDLLERTRPELIAVAFDRRLASSY' A
#
# COMPACT_ATOMS: atom_id res chain seq x y z
N MET A 1 -15.62 13.69 7.44
CA MET A 1 -15.17 13.45 6.03
C MET A 1 -14.67 12.02 5.92
N VAL A 2 -14.99 11.29 4.84
CA VAL A 2 -14.65 9.86 4.69
C VAL A 2 -13.66 9.66 3.54
N TYR A 3 -12.61 8.86 3.77
CA TYR A 3 -11.66 8.44 2.73
C TYR A 3 -11.81 6.96 2.44
N LEU A 4 -12.02 6.62 1.17
CA LEU A 4 -12.07 5.24 0.67
C LEU A 4 -10.90 5.03 -0.29
N ILE A 5 -10.05 4.05 0.01
CA ILE A 5 -8.80 3.81 -0.71
C ILE A 5 -8.86 2.43 -1.36
N ASP A 6 -8.56 2.37 -2.65
CA ASP A 6 -8.26 1.13 -3.36
C ASP A 6 -6.78 0.76 -3.15
N ALA A 7 -6.51 -0.26 -2.33
CA ALA A 7 -5.16 -0.66 -2.01
C ALA A 7 -4.39 -1.23 -3.21
N SER A 8 -5.06 -1.92 -4.14
CA SER A 8 -4.42 -2.62 -5.26
C SER A 8 -3.59 -1.65 -6.10
N VAL A 9 -4.15 -0.47 -6.41
CA VAL A 9 -3.48 0.57 -7.20
C VAL A 9 -2.24 1.11 -6.49
N TYR A 10 -2.33 1.43 -5.19
CA TYR A 10 -1.21 2.02 -4.47
C TYR A 10 -0.11 1.01 -4.12
N VAL A 11 -0.47 -0.24 -3.81
CA VAL A 11 0.50 -1.32 -3.63
C VAL A 11 1.23 -1.61 -4.94
N PHE A 12 0.53 -1.67 -6.07
CA PHE A 12 1.15 -1.86 -7.38
C PHE A 12 2.12 -0.74 -7.72
N ARG A 13 1.73 0.52 -7.46
CA ARG A 13 2.59 1.69 -7.65
C ARG A 13 3.81 1.65 -6.74
N ALA A 14 3.65 1.29 -5.47
CA ALA A 14 4.76 1.18 -4.52
C ALA A 14 5.73 0.02 -4.87
N TYR A 15 5.22 -1.06 -5.45
CA TYR A 15 6.05 -2.17 -5.93
C TYR A 15 6.91 -1.77 -7.14
N HIS A 16 6.34 -1.02 -8.09
CA HIS A 16 7.04 -0.64 -9.33
C HIS A 16 7.77 0.70 -9.24
N SER A 17 7.62 1.45 -8.15
CA SER A 17 8.45 2.63 -7.92
C SER A 17 9.90 2.20 -7.75
N GLN A 18 10.82 2.86 -8.45
CA GLN A 18 12.27 2.63 -8.38
C GLN A 18 12.81 3.00 -6.99
N LEU A 19 12.53 2.16 -6.00
CA LEU A 19 13.11 2.23 -4.67
C LEU A 19 14.35 1.33 -4.62
N PRO A 20 15.34 1.67 -3.76
CA PRO A 20 16.51 0.82 -3.55
C PRO A 20 16.11 -0.57 -3.06
N ASP A 21 17.02 -1.55 -3.15
CA ASP A 21 16.85 -2.92 -2.62
C ASP A 21 16.57 -2.90 -1.11
N MET A 22 15.30 -2.68 -0.76
CA MET A 22 14.81 -2.72 0.60
C MET A 22 14.41 -4.15 0.91
N LEU A 23 15.24 -4.80 1.70
CA LEU A 23 15.04 -6.16 2.17
C LEU A 23 14.79 -6.17 3.68
N ASP A 24 13.98 -7.12 4.16
CA ASP A 24 13.91 -7.41 5.59
C ASP A 24 15.09 -8.28 6.05
N ILE A 25 15.08 -8.65 7.34
CA ILE A 25 16.09 -9.52 7.95
C ILE A 25 16.16 -10.92 7.32
N GLU A 26 15.12 -11.35 6.60
CA GLU A 26 15.02 -12.63 5.90
C GLU A 26 15.29 -12.47 4.39
N GLN A 27 15.85 -11.32 3.96
CA GLN A 27 16.16 -10.99 2.56
C GLN A 27 14.94 -10.92 1.63
N ARG A 28 13.75 -10.66 2.17
CA ARG A 28 12.53 -10.50 1.36
C ARG A 28 12.33 -9.05 0.95
N PRO A 29 11.90 -8.75 -0.29
CA PRO A 29 11.59 -7.39 -0.71
C PRO A 29 10.44 -6.79 0.10
N VAL A 30 10.66 -5.61 0.68
CA VAL A 30 9.66 -4.88 1.50
C VAL A 30 9.30 -3.49 0.96
N HIS A 31 9.86 -3.09 -0.18
CA HIS A 31 9.65 -1.76 -0.77
C HIS A 31 8.17 -1.43 -1.01
N ALA A 32 7.34 -2.40 -1.43
CA ALA A 32 5.91 -2.18 -1.63
C ALA A 32 5.15 -1.92 -0.32
N VAL A 33 5.48 -2.67 0.75
CA VAL A 33 4.89 -2.48 2.08
C VAL A 33 5.29 -1.11 2.62
N PHE A 34 6.57 -0.78 2.52
CA PHE A 34 7.09 0.51 2.96
C PHE A 34 6.46 1.68 2.22
N GLY A 35 6.39 1.61 0.89
CA GLY A 35 5.81 2.67 0.06
C GLY A 35 4.32 2.88 0.33
N PHE A 36 3.56 1.80 0.48
CA PHE A 36 2.14 1.89 0.82
C PHE A 36 1.91 2.46 2.23
N ALA A 37 2.67 2.00 3.22
CA ALA A 37 2.58 2.50 4.58
C ALA A 37 2.95 4.00 4.67
N ARG A 38 3.98 4.42 3.94
CA ARG A 38 4.37 5.84 3.85
C ARG A 38 3.26 6.69 3.25
N PHE A 39 2.68 6.26 2.13
CA PHE A 39 1.53 6.94 1.53
C PHE A 39 0.37 7.10 2.52
N LEU A 40 0.02 6.03 3.24
CA LEU A 40 -1.07 6.07 4.21
C LEU A 40 -0.76 7.02 5.37
N GLY A 41 0.47 6.99 5.89
CA GLY A 41 0.93 7.94 6.92
C GLY A 41 0.83 9.39 6.47
N ASP A 42 1.36 9.70 5.29
CA ASP A 42 1.30 11.04 4.69
C ASP A 42 -0.17 11.50 4.52
N LEU A 43 -1.06 10.60 4.11
CA LEU A 43 -2.49 10.90 3.96
C LEU A 43 -3.13 11.21 5.32
N LEU A 44 -2.91 10.38 6.33
CA LEU A 44 -3.48 10.55 7.67
C LEU A 44 -3.02 11.84 8.33
N GLU A 45 -1.72 12.16 8.23
CA GLU A 45 -1.15 13.39 8.80
C GLU A 45 -1.74 14.65 8.16
N ARG A 46 -1.87 14.66 6.82
CA ARG A 46 -2.34 15.82 6.07
C ARG A 46 -3.85 16.05 6.20
N THR A 47 -4.62 14.96 6.20
CA THR A 47 -6.08 15.04 6.07
C THR A 47 -6.83 14.88 7.38
N ARG A 48 -6.21 14.26 8.40
CA ARG A 48 -6.80 13.95 9.71
C ARG A 48 -8.25 13.48 9.60
N PRO A 49 -8.50 12.37 8.88
CA PRO A 49 -9.86 11.94 8.59
C PRO A 49 -10.52 11.36 9.85
N GLU A 50 -11.82 11.61 10.01
CA GLU A 50 -12.63 10.96 11.05
C GLU A 50 -12.83 9.47 10.75
N LEU A 51 -12.97 9.13 9.47
CA LEU A 51 -13.19 7.76 9.00
C LEU A 51 -12.37 7.49 7.74
N ILE A 52 -11.73 6.32 7.72
CA ILE A 52 -10.95 5.81 6.60
C ILE A 52 -11.23 4.33 6.43
N ALA A 53 -11.36 3.89 5.17
CA ALA A 53 -11.41 2.48 4.82
C ALA A 53 -10.47 2.19 3.66
N VAL A 54 -9.79 1.05 3.73
CA VAL A 54 -8.87 0.55 2.71
C VAL A 54 -9.43 -0.75 2.19
N ALA A 55 -9.80 -0.77 0.91
CA ALA A 55 -10.31 -1.96 0.23
C ALA A 55 -9.17 -2.71 -0.45
N PHE A 56 -9.15 -4.02 -0.27
CA PHE A 56 -8.23 -4.93 -0.97
C PHE A 56 -9.04 -5.88 -1.84
N ASP A 57 -8.56 -6.14 -3.06
CA ASP A 57 -9.18 -7.15 -3.90
C ASP A 57 -8.96 -8.55 -3.32
N ARG A 58 -10.02 -9.36 -3.38
CA ARG A 58 -9.92 -10.77 -3.10
C ARG A 58 -9.20 -11.43 -4.27
N ARG A 59 -8.05 -12.07 -4.04
CA ARG A 59 -7.43 -12.93 -5.06
C ARG A 59 -8.38 -14.09 -5.38
N LEU A 60 -8.88 -14.19 -6.61
CA LEU A 60 -9.33 -15.49 -7.14
C LEU A 60 -8.06 -16.30 -7.40
N ALA A 61 -7.89 -17.41 -6.68
CA ALA A 61 -6.71 -18.27 -6.78
C ALA A 61 -6.57 -19.00 -8.14
N SER A 62 -7.50 -18.77 -9.09
CA SER A 62 -7.54 -19.46 -10.37
C SER A 62 -7.92 -18.48 -11.49
N SER A 63 -6.97 -18.21 -12.39
CA SER A 63 -7.29 -17.98 -13.80
C SER A 63 -7.68 -19.33 -14.38
N TYR A 64 -8.87 -19.43 -14.98
CA TYR A 64 -9.17 -20.52 -15.92
C TYR A 64 -8.53 -20.21 -17.28
#